data_AF-A0A2N2NFY4-F1
#
_entry.id   AF-A0A2N2NFY4-F1
#
_cell.length_a   1.000
_cell.length_b   1.000
_cell.length_c   1.000
_cell.angle_alpha   90.00
_cell.angle_beta   90.00
_cell.angle_gamma   90.00
#
_symmetry.space_group_name_H-M   'P 1'
#
loop_
_entity.id
_entity.type
_entity.pdbx_description
1 polymer ?
#
loop_
_entity_poly.entity_id
_entity_poly.type
_entity_poly.pdbx_seq_one_letter_code
_entity_poly.pdbx_strand_id
1 'polypeptide(L)'
;MKVKLLSIVLLVLFLTACQSNPLFNTDAEKVLDVTAQIVDFPLPIGFKPELTANYKGYNFVSYKPGAKDSHLYFVQSTNSTDEENLQNILDVLVPGASDKESRQEVLENLPITFHGQETTMIHTKGINSDGKTYQQILVGFEGKSGPALVVYSSLSADWDMEEVFTLLESVQ
;
A
#
# COMPACT_ATOMS: atom_id res chain seq x y z
N MET A 1 30.52 45.18 27.19
CA MET A 1 30.88 43.74 27.02
C MET A 1 29.88 42.93 27.82
N LYS A 2 28.89 42.29 27.19
CA LYS A 2 28.85 40.84 26.87
C LYS A 2 29.13 40.03 28.15
N VAL A 3 28.21 39.24 28.72
CA VAL A 3 27.73 37.96 28.17
C VAL A 3 26.50 37.46 28.97
N LYS A 4 25.40 37.30 28.23
CA LYS A 4 24.40 36.20 28.20
C LYS A 4 23.47 35.92 29.40
N LEU A 5 22.25 36.44 29.26
CA LEU A 5 21.01 35.67 29.49
C LEU A 5 21.16 34.28 28.83
N LEU A 6 21.29 33.21 29.61
CA LEU A 6 21.31 31.86 29.08
C LEU A 6 20.70 30.87 30.09
N SER A 7 19.42 31.04 30.42
CA SER A 7 18.73 30.06 31.29
C SER A 7 17.26 29.79 30.94
N ILE A 8 16.76 30.28 29.80
CA ILE A 8 15.35 30.07 29.40
C ILE A 8 15.27 29.68 27.91
N VAL A 9 15.97 28.62 27.47
CA VAL A 9 15.76 28.02 26.12
C VAL A 9 15.97 26.49 26.14
N LEU A 10 15.78 25.80 27.27
CA LEU A 10 16.03 24.35 27.35
C LEU A 10 14.81 23.54 27.80
N LEU A 11 13.60 23.97 27.47
CA LEU A 11 12.37 23.22 27.78
C LEU A 11 11.28 23.32 26.69
N VAL A 12 11.66 23.42 25.42
CA VAL A 12 10.69 23.42 24.30
C VAL A 12 11.03 22.39 23.21
N LEU A 13 12.14 21.64 23.32
CA LEU A 13 12.61 20.72 22.27
C LEU A 13 12.20 19.24 22.44
N PHE A 14 11.27 18.90 23.34
CA PHE A 14 10.85 17.51 23.57
C PHE A 14 9.45 17.14 23.07
N LEU A 15 8.80 17.97 22.22
CA LEU A 15 7.45 17.70 21.70
C LEU A 15 7.41 17.29 20.20
N THR A 16 8.51 16.88 19.59
CA THR A 16 8.49 16.33 18.21
C THR A 16 8.59 14.82 18.18
N ALA A 17 7.97 14.13 19.15
CA ALA A 17 7.82 12.68 19.12
C ALA A 17 6.38 12.34 18.74
N CYS A 18 6.22 11.70 17.57
CA CYS A 18 4.98 11.16 17.01
C CYS A 18 3.93 12.20 16.60
N GLN A 19 4.18 12.95 15.52
CA GLN A 19 3.07 13.41 14.69
C GLN A 19 2.46 12.18 14.01
N SER A 20 1.46 11.58 14.66
CA SER A 20 0.52 10.70 13.96
C SER A 20 -0.06 11.52 12.81
N ASN A 21 0.28 11.17 11.58
CA ASN A 21 -0.29 11.81 10.42
C ASN A 21 -1.80 11.47 10.44
N PRO A 22 -2.70 12.45 10.66
CA PRO A 22 -4.10 12.17 11.03
C PRO A 22 -4.88 11.42 9.94
N LEU A 23 -4.28 11.31 8.75
CA LEU A 23 -4.77 10.53 7.63
C LEU A 23 -4.68 9.01 7.86
N PHE A 24 -3.67 8.56 8.62
CA PHE A 24 -3.33 7.15 8.76
C PHE A 24 -3.64 6.64 10.18
N ASN A 25 -4.12 5.41 10.25
CA ASN A 25 -4.39 4.69 11.47
C ASN A 25 -3.62 3.36 11.47
N THR A 26 -2.86 3.07 12.52
CA THR A 26 -2.03 1.86 12.64
C THR A 26 -2.60 0.81 13.60
N ASP A 27 -3.85 1.00 14.04
CA ASP A 27 -4.55 0.02 14.88
C ASP A 27 -4.89 -1.22 14.05
N ALA A 28 -4.37 -2.37 14.46
CA ALA A 28 -4.51 -3.61 13.71
C ALA A 28 -5.97 -4.03 13.53
N GLU A 29 -6.84 -3.82 14.52
CA GLU A 29 -8.26 -4.15 14.41
C GLU A 29 -8.93 -3.27 13.35
N LYS A 30 -8.61 -1.97 13.34
CA LYS A 30 -9.16 -1.06 12.32
C LYS A 30 -8.70 -1.39 10.91
N VAL A 31 -7.44 -1.80 10.73
CA VAL A 31 -6.95 -2.23 9.41
C VAL A 31 -7.72 -3.46 8.93
N LEU A 32 -7.97 -4.43 9.82
CA LEU A 32 -8.76 -5.62 9.49
C LEU A 32 -10.23 -5.26 9.20
N ASP A 33 -10.84 -4.37 9.99
CA ASP A 33 -12.21 -3.89 9.78
C ASP A 33 -12.38 -3.19 8.42
N VAL A 34 -11.43 -2.34 8.02
CA VAL A 34 -11.47 -1.69 6.71
C VAL A 34 -11.20 -2.69 5.60
N THR A 35 -10.31 -3.66 5.81
CA THR A 35 -10.08 -4.72 4.81
C THR A 35 -11.34 -5.54 4.58
N ALA A 36 -12.06 -5.92 5.63
CA ALA A 36 -13.32 -6.65 5.54
C ALA A 36 -14.43 -5.86 4.83
N GLN A 37 -14.33 -4.53 4.76
CA GLN A 37 -15.21 -3.67 3.96
C GLN A 37 -14.83 -3.64 2.47
N ILE A 38 -13.61 -4.02 2.12
CA ILE A 38 -13.13 -4.07 0.73
C ILE A 38 -13.32 -5.47 0.15
N VAL A 39 -12.86 -6.51 0.88
CA VAL A 39 -12.62 -7.86 0.37
C VAL A 39 -12.73 -8.91 1.49
N ASP A 40 -13.05 -10.17 1.18
CA ASP A 40 -12.92 -11.28 2.12
C ASP A 40 -11.49 -11.84 2.05
N PHE A 41 -10.65 -11.36 2.96
CA PHE A 41 -9.23 -11.67 2.96
C PHE A 41 -8.81 -12.46 4.20
N PRO A 42 -8.63 -13.80 4.11
CA PRO A 42 -7.87 -14.52 5.10
C PRO A 42 -6.42 -14.03 5.03
N LEU A 43 -6.02 -13.17 5.97
CA LEU A 43 -4.67 -12.63 6.05
C LEU A 43 -3.62 -13.76 5.93
N PRO A 44 -2.78 -13.78 4.87
CA PRO A 44 -1.82 -14.84 4.64
C PRO A 44 -0.82 -14.93 5.78
N ILE A 45 -0.37 -16.15 6.05
CA ILE A 45 0.61 -16.43 7.10
C ILE A 45 1.84 -15.55 6.89
N GLY A 46 2.23 -14.82 7.94
CA GLY A 46 3.41 -13.98 7.95
C GLY A 46 3.15 -12.50 7.64
N PHE A 47 1.99 -12.14 7.09
CA PHE A 47 1.57 -10.74 6.97
C PHE A 47 1.01 -10.20 8.29
N LYS A 48 1.24 -8.91 8.52
CA LYS A 48 0.71 -8.18 9.67
C LYS A 48 0.04 -6.90 9.18
N PRO A 49 -1.11 -6.52 9.77
CA PRO A 49 -1.70 -5.22 9.51
C PRO A 49 -0.69 -4.12 9.81
N GLU A 50 -0.54 -3.17 8.89
CA GLU A 50 0.38 -2.07 9.06
C GLU A 50 -0.36 -0.76 9.30
N LEU A 51 -1.17 -0.32 8.33
CA LEU A 51 -1.98 0.89 8.50
C LEU A 51 -3.21 0.90 7.59
N THR A 52 -4.13 1.81 7.88
CA THR A 52 -5.29 2.14 7.06
C THR A 52 -5.48 3.64 6.96
N ALA A 53 -6.10 4.09 5.87
CA ALA A 53 -6.53 5.47 5.69
C ALA A 53 -7.87 5.53 4.98
N ASN A 54 -8.62 6.60 5.24
CA ASN A 54 -9.72 7.04 4.40
C ASN A 54 -9.40 8.44 3.86
N TYR A 55 -9.39 8.60 2.55
CA TYR A 55 -9.06 9.86 1.91
C TYR A 55 -9.97 10.10 0.71
N LYS A 56 -10.78 11.16 0.75
CA LYS A 56 -11.64 11.59 -0.38
C LYS A 56 -12.51 10.46 -0.97
N GLY A 57 -13.04 9.57 -0.13
CA GLY A 57 -13.87 8.44 -0.58
C GLY A 57 -13.07 7.20 -1.00
N TYR A 58 -11.75 7.20 -0.79
CA TYR A 58 -10.92 6.01 -0.97
C TYR A 58 -10.56 5.39 0.37
N ASN A 59 -10.85 4.11 0.52
CA ASN A 59 -10.35 3.28 1.61
C ASN A 59 -9.01 2.68 1.20
N PHE A 60 -8.05 2.72 2.10
CA PHE A 60 -6.71 2.16 1.91
C PHE A 60 -6.34 1.32 3.11
N VAL A 61 -5.70 0.18 2.85
CA VAL A 61 -5.08 -0.67 3.86
C VAL A 61 -3.73 -1.16 3.34
N SER A 62 -2.74 -1.26 4.23
CA SER A 62 -1.47 -1.91 3.95
C SER A 62 -1.16 -3.00 4.95
N TYR A 63 -0.41 -3.97 4.46
CA TYR A 63 0.13 -5.09 5.21
C TYR A 63 1.60 -5.24 4.87
N LYS A 64 2.39 -5.64 5.86
CA LYS A 64 3.79 -6.02 5.65
C LYS A 64 4.04 -7.45 6.13
N PRO A 65 4.85 -8.24 5.43
CA PRO A 65 5.34 -9.49 5.96
C PRO A 65 6.41 -9.25 7.03
N GLY A 66 6.54 -10.19 7.96
CA GLY A 66 7.51 -10.10 9.04
C GLY A 66 8.98 -10.28 8.61
N ALA A 67 9.26 -10.83 7.43
CA ALA A 67 10.59 -11.31 7.04
C ALA A 67 11.15 -10.78 5.71
N LYS A 68 10.30 -10.23 4.83
CA LYS A 68 10.69 -9.72 3.50
C LYS A 68 10.39 -8.22 3.40
N ASP A 69 11.18 -7.51 2.61
CA ASP A 69 10.95 -6.10 2.27
C ASP A 69 9.91 -6.04 1.14
N SER A 70 8.67 -6.34 1.52
CA SER A 70 7.51 -6.38 0.63
C SER A 70 6.27 -5.80 1.31
N HIS A 71 5.29 -5.41 0.52
CA HIS A 71 4.05 -4.82 0.99
C HIS A 71 2.89 -5.29 0.15
N LEU A 72 1.74 -5.48 0.80
CA LEU A 72 0.46 -5.73 0.18
C LEU A 72 -0.47 -4.55 0.49
N TYR A 73 -1.13 -4.04 -0.54
CA TYR A 73 -2.05 -2.92 -0.45
C TYR A 73 -3.41 -3.31 -1.00
N PHE A 74 -4.46 -2.79 -0.37
CA PHE A 74 -5.77 -2.69 -1.00
C PHE A 74 -6.24 -1.25 -1.01
N VAL A 75 -6.79 -0.85 -2.15
CA VAL A 75 -7.42 0.46 -2.34
C VAL A 75 -8.82 0.24 -2.88
N GLN A 76 -9.83 0.93 -2.36
CA GLN A 76 -11.18 0.89 -2.91
C GLN A 76 -11.76 2.30 -2.97
N SER A 77 -12.40 2.64 -4.09
CA SER A 77 -13.24 3.84 -4.16
C SER A 77 -14.67 3.50 -3.75
N THR A 78 -15.32 4.41 -3.01
CA THR A 78 -16.77 4.36 -2.81
C THR A 78 -17.57 4.87 -4.01
N ASN A 79 -16.90 5.40 -5.04
CA ASN A 79 -17.51 5.83 -6.30
C ASN A 79 -17.30 4.75 -7.37
N SER A 80 -18.40 4.22 -7.91
CA SER A 80 -18.38 3.10 -8.87
C SER A 80 -17.72 3.44 -10.22
N THR A 81 -17.44 4.71 -10.50
CA THR A 81 -16.83 5.14 -11.77
C THR A 81 -15.33 5.46 -11.66
N ASP A 82 -14.71 5.19 -10.51
CA ASP A 82 -13.34 5.64 -10.20
C ASP A 82 -12.26 4.59 -10.51
N GLU A 83 -12.56 3.52 -11.25
CA GLU A 83 -11.63 2.43 -11.55
C GLU A 83 -10.28 2.95 -12.09
N GLU A 84 -10.32 3.84 -13.09
CA GLU A 84 -9.12 4.42 -13.71
C GLU A 84 -8.30 5.31 -12.77
N ASN A 85 -8.87 5.74 -11.63
CA ASN A 85 -8.21 6.61 -10.66
C ASN A 85 -7.53 5.86 -9.51
N LEU A 86 -7.74 4.54 -9.37
CA LEU A 86 -7.23 3.76 -8.25
C LEU A 86 -5.69 3.73 -8.16
N GLN A 87 -5.00 3.70 -9.30
CA GLN A 87 -3.54 3.76 -9.30
C GLN A 87 -3.05 5.17 -8.90
N ASN A 88 -3.70 6.22 -9.41
CA ASN A 88 -3.35 7.61 -9.10
C ASN A 88 -3.52 7.92 -7.60
N ILE A 89 -4.54 7.36 -6.94
CA ILE A 89 -4.72 7.59 -5.51
C ILE A 89 -3.72 6.78 -4.67
N LEU A 90 -3.30 5.60 -5.14
CA LEU A 90 -2.25 4.81 -4.49
C LEU A 90 -0.95 5.61 -4.41
N ASP A 91 -0.59 6.33 -5.47
CA ASP A 91 0.59 7.20 -5.50
C ASP A 91 0.54 8.35 -4.47
N VAL A 92 -0.67 8.83 -4.17
CA VAL A 92 -0.88 9.86 -3.14
C VAL A 92 -0.76 9.28 -1.74
N LEU A 93 -1.25 8.06 -1.54
CA LEU A 93 -1.32 7.40 -0.22
C LEU A 93 -0.04 6.67 0.15
N VAL A 94 0.74 6.25 -0.84
CA VAL A 94 2.04 5.58 -0.69
C VAL A 94 3.08 6.38 -1.47
N PRO A 95 3.68 7.42 -0.86
CA PRO A 95 4.72 8.20 -1.51
C PRO A 95 5.90 7.32 -1.92
N GLY A 96 6.22 7.29 -3.22
CA GLY A 96 7.25 6.41 -3.79
C GLY A 96 6.74 5.07 -4.34
N ALA A 97 5.42 4.79 -4.26
CA ALA A 97 4.81 3.69 -5.01
C ALA A 97 4.97 3.89 -6.52
N SER A 98 4.86 5.12 -7.00
CA SER A 98 5.46 5.58 -8.25
C SER A 98 6.48 6.68 -7.92
N ASP A 99 7.78 6.37 -7.99
CA ASP A 99 8.76 7.45 -8.07
C ASP A 99 8.63 8.09 -9.45
N LYS A 100 8.28 9.38 -9.51
CA LYS A 100 7.98 10.12 -10.76
C LYS A 100 9.16 10.18 -11.73
N GLU A 101 10.38 9.95 -11.25
CA GLU A 101 11.58 9.83 -12.09
C GLU A 101 11.87 8.37 -12.52
N SER A 102 11.22 7.38 -11.88
CA SER A 102 11.27 5.98 -12.25
C SER A 102 10.10 5.65 -13.18
N ARG A 103 10.38 5.48 -14.48
CA ARG A 103 9.43 4.82 -15.37
C ARG A 103 9.28 3.39 -14.87
N GLN A 104 8.14 3.04 -14.26
CA GLN A 104 7.77 1.66 -14.05
C GLN A 104 7.72 0.98 -15.42
N GLU A 105 8.59 0.01 -15.63
CA GLU A 105 8.58 -0.81 -16.84
C GLU A 105 7.50 -1.86 -16.66
N VAL A 106 6.50 -1.88 -17.54
CA VAL A 106 5.56 -3.00 -17.61
C VAL A 106 6.32 -4.19 -18.18
N LEU A 107 6.55 -5.20 -17.34
CA LEU A 107 7.20 -6.45 -17.73
C LEU A 107 6.21 -7.35 -18.47
N GLU A 108 4.98 -7.45 -17.96
CA GLU A 108 3.97 -8.35 -18.51
C GLU A 108 2.55 -7.91 -18.16
N ASN A 109 1.59 -8.26 -19.02
CA ASN A 109 0.16 -8.22 -18.72
C ASN A 109 -0.36 -9.66 -18.81
N LEU A 110 -0.85 -10.19 -17.71
CA LEU A 110 -1.28 -11.58 -17.58
C LEU A 110 -2.81 -11.63 -17.41
N PRO A 111 -3.55 -12.30 -18.30
CA PRO A 111 -4.96 -12.57 -18.08
C PRO A 111 -5.09 -13.55 -16.91
N ILE A 112 -5.92 -13.20 -15.92
CA ILE A 112 -6.15 -14.03 -14.73
C ILE A 112 -7.63 -14.03 -14.38
N THR A 113 -8.07 -15.05 -13.65
CA THR A 113 -9.34 -15.02 -12.93
C THR A 113 -9.07 -14.59 -11.50
N PHE A 114 -9.68 -13.50 -11.06
CA PHE A 114 -9.55 -12.97 -9.69
C PHE A 114 -10.94 -12.59 -9.20
N HIS A 115 -11.31 -13.00 -7.98
CA HIS A 115 -12.68 -12.80 -7.47
C HIS A 115 -13.79 -13.36 -8.39
N GLY A 116 -13.50 -14.45 -9.11
CA GLY A 116 -14.43 -15.03 -10.08
C GLY A 116 -14.69 -14.17 -11.33
N GLN A 117 -13.90 -13.10 -11.52
CA GLN A 117 -13.96 -12.20 -12.66
C GLN A 117 -12.68 -12.35 -13.50
N GLU A 118 -12.84 -12.36 -14.82
CA GLU A 118 -11.70 -12.25 -15.73
C GLU A 118 -11.15 -10.83 -15.67
N THR A 119 -9.86 -10.70 -15.37
CA THR A 119 -9.17 -9.41 -15.26
C THR A 119 -7.74 -9.54 -15.78
N THR A 120 -7.01 -8.42 -15.78
CA THR A 120 -5.60 -8.38 -16.17
C THR A 120 -4.74 -8.03 -14.96
N MET A 121 -3.77 -8.88 -14.67
CA MET A 121 -2.69 -8.56 -13.75
C MET A 121 -1.58 -7.85 -14.51
N ILE A 122 -1.22 -6.65 -14.05
CA ILE A 122 -0.14 -5.86 -14.62
C ILE A 122 1.09 -6.08 -13.76
N HIS A 123 2.13 -6.70 -14.31
CA HIS A 123 3.41 -6.91 -13.65
C HIS A 123 4.40 -5.83 -14.07
N THR A 124 4.91 -5.07 -13.11
CA THR A 124 5.81 -3.93 -13.33
C THR A 124 7.12 -4.07 -12.56
N LYS A 125 8.13 -3.31 -13.01
CA LYS A 125 9.43 -3.18 -12.36
C LYS A 125 9.80 -1.71 -12.21
N GLY A 126 10.35 -1.35 -11.06
CA GLY A 126 10.76 0.02 -10.75
C GLY A 126 11.98 0.10 -9.83
N ILE A 127 12.31 1.33 -9.42
CA ILE A 127 13.34 1.63 -8.43
C ILE A 127 12.68 2.37 -7.27
N ASN A 128 12.84 1.89 -6.04
CA ASN A 128 12.22 2.50 -4.86
C ASN A 128 13.06 3.69 -4.35
N SER A 129 12.59 4.37 -3.29
CA SER A 129 13.28 5.50 -2.69
C SER A 129 14.69 5.19 -2.16
N ASP A 130 14.99 3.93 -1.89
CA ASP A 130 16.31 3.46 -1.44
C ASP A 130 17.25 3.11 -2.61
N GLY A 131 16.81 3.34 -3.86
CA GLY A 131 17.58 3.00 -5.06
C GLY A 131 17.61 1.51 -5.37
N LYS A 132 16.76 0.70 -4.74
CA LYS A 132 16.67 -0.75 -4.96
C LYS A 132 15.61 -1.06 -6.01
N THR A 133 15.91 -2.06 -6.84
CA THR A 133 14.96 -2.59 -7.81
C THR A 133 13.85 -3.36 -7.10
N TYR A 134 12.61 -3.04 -7.43
CA TYR A 134 11.42 -3.75 -6.96
C TYR A 134 10.56 -4.18 -8.15
N GLN A 135 9.69 -5.16 -7.90
CA GLN A 135 8.63 -5.60 -8.80
C GLN A 135 7.28 -5.42 -8.11
N GLN A 136 6.23 -5.20 -8.89
CA GLN A 136 4.85 -5.11 -8.41
C GLN A 136 3.89 -5.82 -9.32
N ILE A 137 2.81 -6.33 -8.73
CA ILE A 137 1.60 -6.64 -9.49
C ILE A 137 0.50 -5.66 -9.09
N LEU A 138 -0.36 -5.37 -10.05
CA LEU A 138 -1.58 -4.61 -9.88
C LEU A 138 -2.73 -5.40 -10.48
N VAL A 139 -3.79 -5.61 -9.71
CA VAL A 139 -5.00 -6.31 -10.16
C VAL A 139 -6.23 -5.50 -9.75
N GLY A 140 -6.96 -5.00 -10.74
CA GLY A 140 -8.26 -4.36 -10.55
C GLY A 140 -9.36 -5.40 -10.38
N PHE A 141 -10.31 -5.13 -9.48
CA PHE A 141 -11.45 -6.01 -9.18
C PHE A 141 -12.63 -5.23 -8.60
N GLU A 142 -13.81 -5.83 -8.60
CA GLU A 142 -14.96 -5.26 -7.89
C GLU A 142 -14.90 -5.65 -6.40
N GLY A 143 -14.62 -4.68 -5.54
CA GLY A 143 -14.72 -4.88 -4.09
C GLY A 143 -16.15 -4.69 -3.59
N LYS A 144 -16.37 -4.93 -2.29
CA LYS A 144 -17.73 -4.93 -1.71
C LYS A 144 -18.51 -3.60 -1.80
N SER A 145 -17.82 -2.47 -1.99
CA SER A 145 -18.41 -1.12 -2.00
C SER A 145 -17.97 -0.28 -3.22
N GLY A 146 -17.50 -0.92 -4.29
CA GLY A 146 -17.02 -0.26 -5.50
C GLY A 146 -15.69 -0.82 -6.01
N PRO A 147 -15.15 -0.22 -7.08
CA PRO A 147 -13.94 -0.70 -7.74
C PRO A 147 -12.76 -0.63 -6.77
N ALA A 148 -11.95 -1.69 -6.80
CA ALA A 148 -10.83 -1.90 -5.92
C ALA A 148 -9.58 -2.35 -6.69
N LEU A 149 -8.44 -2.15 -6.06
CA LEU A 149 -7.13 -2.46 -6.59
C LEU A 149 -6.33 -3.17 -5.48
N VAL A 150 -5.84 -4.36 -5.78
CA VAL A 150 -4.82 -5.03 -4.96
C VAL A 150 -3.45 -4.81 -5.59
N VAL A 151 -2.47 -4.50 -4.75
CA VAL A 151 -1.08 -4.32 -5.18
C VAL A 151 -0.17 -5.09 -4.24
N TYR A 152 0.67 -5.96 -4.80
CA TYR A 152 1.78 -6.56 -4.07
C TYR A 152 3.08 -6.03 -4.63
N SER A 153 4.01 -5.65 -3.75
CA SER A 153 5.31 -5.10 -4.12
C SER A 153 6.41 -5.76 -3.31
N SER A 154 7.54 -6.11 -3.94
CA SER A 154 8.70 -6.69 -3.26
C SER A 154 9.99 -6.34 -4.01
N LEU A 155 11.13 -6.39 -3.32
CA LEU A 155 12.43 -6.30 -3.98
C LEU A 155 12.57 -7.37 -5.07
N SER A 156 13.16 -7.02 -6.21
CA SER A 156 13.32 -7.95 -7.33
C SER A 156 14.17 -9.17 -6.99
N ALA A 157 15.09 -9.04 -6.01
CA ALA A 157 15.91 -10.14 -5.53
C ALA A 157 15.11 -11.20 -4.74
N ASP A 158 13.97 -10.79 -4.18
CA ASP A 158 13.07 -11.63 -3.37
C ASP A 158 11.78 -11.98 -4.11
N TRP A 159 11.69 -11.64 -5.39
CA TRP A 159 10.48 -11.83 -6.19
C TRP A 159 10.29 -13.29 -6.58
N ASP A 160 9.14 -13.83 -6.23
CA ASP A 160 8.70 -15.17 -6.61
C ASP A 160 7.26 -15.08 -7.14
N MET A 161 7.10 -15.38 -8.42
CA MET A 161 5.79 -15.28 -9.08
C MET A 161 4.80 -16.32 -8.57
N GLU A 162 5.28 -17.49 -8.13
CA GLU A 162 4.43 -18.56 -7.60
C GLU A 162 3.85 -18.17 -6.23
N GLU A 163 4.67 -17.53 -5.38
CA GLU A 163 4.19 -16.95 -4.11
C GLU A 163 3.15 -15.85 -4.36
N VAL A 164 3.33 -15.03 -5.40
CA VAL A 164 2.39 -13.97 -5.78
C VAL A 164 1.04 -14.55 -6.21
N PHE A 165 1.02 -15.57 -7.06
CA PHE A 165 -0.23 -16.22 -7.44
C PHE A 165 -0.92 -16.88 -6.25
N THR A 166 -0.16 -17.57 -5.40
CA THR A 166 -0.70 -18.17 -4.15
C THR A 166 -1.32 -17.10 -3.25
N LEU A 167 -0.68 -15.93 -3.14
CA LEU A 167 -1.21 -14.79 -2.41
C LEU A 167 -2.53 -14.30 -3.02
N LEU A 168 -2.59 -14.08 -4.33
CA LEU A 168 -3.80 -13.62 -5.01
C LEU A 168 -4.95 -14.64 -4.88
N GLU A 169 -4.69 -15.94 -4.97
CA GLU A 169 -5.70 -16.97 -4.76
C GLU A 169 -6.29 -16.95 -3.34
N SER A 170 -5.53 -16.48 -2.35
CA SER A 170 -6.02 -16.34 -0.97
C SER A 170 -6.98 -15.16 -0.79
N VAL A 171 -7.02 -14.21 -1.72
CA VAL A 171 -7.91 -13.04 -1.69
C VAL A 171 -9.22 -13.40 -2.39
N GLN A 172 -10.37 -13.32 -1.70
CA GLN A 172 -11.69 -13.76 -2.21
C GLN A 172 -12.82 -12.75 -1.99
#